data_AF-A0A947UGV2-F1
#
_entry.id   AF-A0A947UGV2-F1
#
_cell.length_a   1.000
_cell.length_b   1.000
_cell.length_c   1.000
_cell.angle_alpha   90.00
_cell.angle_beta   90.00
_cell.angle_gamma   90.00
#
_symmetry.space_group_name_H-M   'P 1'
#
loop_
_entity.id
_entity.type
_entity.pdbx_description
1 polymer ?
#
loop_
_entity_poly.entity_id
_entity_poly.type
_entity_poly.pdbx_seq_one_letter_code
_entity_poly.pdbx_strand_id
1 'polypeptide(L)'
;GMVARTYAQKYGLNKINQIVTTGSPHQGAIKAWQGWSGAEIGDRWSWEWIGLQLYLQIHKGEYTSPVKAVRDLAPGLIDLSPIFNFAKNSNNQEIDVTKMNSFNSYLAGLKIDLSTDLKKLMTTISGLEQSSDDDTVEWVKLADRSLTDQLLGKWADGKPESYQYTAEGDLTVLKKSALIEGAFTATVNATHVELVEISSGIQAILDALGITAIPQTNTSEIPRNPSLIFFLHSPANIQVTAPNGSQAGEGVAAPMSNSIYSAEDKLLVIYNALSGDYQIKVTGTASGSYQLEIGQLTKDGETWNSTANNISSSQTDSYQLSFNPDQLLDNPFSKETATTYLKLAKFRLEELKEDINNQSISLRNKRNQIVYINQTIRLIDRALTYLKINNFSLAEKYIQSAVETNYLLRQKANRLSDINSAGEWLIKAFLKTNSLSAKSIAKTLASRQLSTADKLHSQVVIKTKAKISGENLAVGEGLSLAEDFLNQAQASNAGKNYAEAYIYSLVSRLLSNEVSRLVK
;
A
#
# COMPACT_ATOMS: atom_id res chain seq x y z
N GLY A 1 -16.74 20.48 -3.01
CA GLY A 1 -18.12 20.82 -3.44
C GLY A 1 -19.21 19.93 -2.86
N MET A 2 -19.04 18.60 -2.80
CA MET A 2 -20.13 17.67 -2.42
C MET A 2 -20.75 17.93 -1.05
N VAL A 3 -19.93 18.29 -0.05
CA VAL A 3 -20.40 18.66 1.30
C VAL A 3 -21.33 19.89 1.25
N ALA A 4 -20.96 20.94 0.51
CA ALA A 4 -21.76 22.15 0.40
C ALA A 4 -23.11 21.88 -0.30
N ARG A 5 -23.10 21.13 -1.41
CA ARG A 5 -24.32 20.69 -2.11
C ARG A 5 -25.22 19.87 -1.18
N THR A 6 -24.65 18.88 -0.49
CA THR A 6 -25.38 18.05 0.47
C THR A 6 -26.03 18.89 1.57
N TYR A 7 -25.28 19.84 2.14
CA TYR A 7 -25.79 20.73 3.18
C TYR A 7 -27.01 21.51 2.69
N ALA A 8 -26.93 22.08 1.49
CA ALA A 8 -28.02 22.85 0.89
C ALA A 8 -29.28 22.01 0.67
N GLN A 9 -29.13 20.78 0.18
CA GLN A 9 -30.26 19.87 -0.07
C GLN A 9 -30.89 19.36 1.23
N LYS A 10 -30.09 19.17 2.29
CA LYS A 10 -30.57 18.63 3.58
C LYS A 10 -31.14 19.69 4.52
N TYR A 11 -30.54 20.88 4.56
CA TYR A 11 -30.85 21.91 5.56
C TYR A 11 -31.49 23.17 4.95
N GLY A 12 -31.67 23.21 3.62
CA GLY A 12 -32.29 24.31 2.90
C GLY A 12 -31.32 25.45 2.55
N LEU A 13 -31.85 26.46 1.86
CA LEU A 13 -31.05 27.51 1.20
C LEU A 13 -30.93 28.79 2.02
N ASN A 14 -31.65 28.92 3.14
CA ASN A 14 -31.82 30.18 3.87
C ASN A 14 -30.51 30.80 4.41
N LYS A 15 -29.44 30.01 4.51
CA LYS A 15 -28.11 30.45 4.98
C LYS A 15 -27.06 30.47 3.88
N ILE A 16 -27.47 30.33 2.62
CA ILE A 16 -26.59 30.12 1.49
C ILE A 16 -26.76 31.28 0.51
N ASN A 17 -25.70 32.07 0.35
CA ASN A 17 -25.65 33.12 -0.67
C ASN A 17 -25.28 32.52 -2.05
N GLN A 18 -24.24 31.68 -2.09
CA GLN A 18 -23.77 31.02 -3.30
C GLN A 18 -23.02 29.73 -2.95
N ILE A 19 -22.99 28.78 -3.89
CA ILE A 19 -22.17 27.58 -3.82
C ILE A 19 -21.29 27.52 -5.07
N VAL A 20 -19.98 27.67 -4.88
CA VAL A 20 -19.01 27.43 -5.96
C VAL A 20 -18.37 26.07 -5.73
N THR A 21 -18.41 25.21 -6.74
CA THR A 21 -17.74 23.91 -6.69
C THR A 21 -16.74 23.80 -7.82
N THR A 22 -15.49 23.48 -7.50
CA THR A 22 -14.43 23.18 -8.47
C THR A 22 -14.13 21.68 -8.45
N GLY A 23 -13.99 21.07 -9.63
CA GLY A 23 -13.64 19.64 -9.81
C GLY A 23 -14.55 18.65 -9.07
N SER A 24 -15.75 19.06 -8.65
CA SER A 24 -16.53 18.25 -7.71
C SER A 24 -17.29 17.13 -8.41
N PRO A 25 -17.18 15.86 -7.98
CA PRO A 25 -17.78 14.72 -8.68
C PRO A 25 -19.29 14.60 -8.39
N HIS A 26 -20.10 15.51 -8.95
CA HIS A 26 -21.55 15.56 -8.71
C HIS A 26 -22.31 14.33 -9.21
N GLN A 27 -21.71 13.53 -10.09
CA GLN A 27 -22.20 12.22 -10.51
C GLN A 27 -21.19 11.09 -10.21
N GLY A 28 -20.20 11.35 -9.36
CA GLY A 28 -19.19 10.39 -8.91
C GLY A 28 -17.94 10.37 -9.80
N ALA A 29 -16.91 9.66 -9.34
CA ALA A 29 -15.63 9.52 -10.02
C ALA A 29 -15.20 8.05 -10.08
N ILE A 30 -14.65 7.63 -11.22
CA ILE A 30 -14.20 6.24 -11.41
C ILE A 30 -13.04 5.91 -10.45
N LYS A 31 -12.17 6.89 -10.14
CA LYS A 31 -11.12 6.73 -9.12
C LYS A 31 -11.68 6.37 -7.74
N ALA A 32 -12.85 6.89 -7.34
CA ALA A 32 -13.48 6.53 -6.07
C ALA A 32 -13.94 5.06 -6.06
N TRP A 33 -14.50 4.59 -7.19
CA TRP A 33 -14.85 3.18 -7.36
C TRP A 33 -13.61 2.26 -7.31
N GLN A 34 -12.50 2.67 -7.95
CA GLN A 34 -11.25 1.90 -7.90
C GLN A 34 -10.73 1.78 -6.45
N GLY A 35 -10.72 2.89 -5.71
CA GLY A 35 -10.30 2.91 -4.31
C GLY A 35 -11.19 2.02 -3.44
N TRP A 36 -12.51 2.14 -3.58
CA TRP A 36 -13.48 1.34 -2.82
C TRP A 36 -13.47 -0.15 -3.14
N SER A 37 -13.33 -0.49 -4.42
CA SER A 37 -13.47 -1.86 -4.91
C SER A 37 -12.16 -2.63 -4.87
N GLY A 38 -11.03 -1.97 -5.12
CA GLY A 38 -9.72 -2.61 -5.26
C GLY A 38 -8.68 -2.18 -4.24
N ALA A 39 -8.91 -1.07 -3.51
CA ALA A 39 -7.87 -0.34 -2.78
C ALA A 39 -6.73 0.09 -3.70
N GLU A 40 -7.10 0.62 -4.87
CA GLU A 40 -6.20 1.14 -5.90
C GLU A 40 -6.75 2.50 -6.37
N ILE A 41 -5.92 3.54 -6.47
CA ILE A 41 -6.36 4.84 -7.01
C ILE A 41 -5.29 5.43 -7.95
N GLY A 42 -5.75 6.13 -8.99
CA GLY A 42 -4.87 6.86 -9.89
C GLY A 42 -3.98 5.96 -10.74
N ASP A 43 -3.03 6.59 -11.43
CA ASP A 43 -1.90 5.88 -12.03
C ASP A 43 -0.94 5.45 -10.92
N ARG A 44 -0.31 4.28 -11.05
CA ARG A 44 0.75 3.81 -10.15
C ARG A 44 1.90 4.80 -10.02
N TRP A 45 2.06 5.70 -10.98
CA TRP A 45 3.08 6.75 -11.00
C TRP A 45 2.61 8.11 -10.46
N SER A 46 1.44 8.18 -9.83
CA SER A 46 0.91 9.42 -9.25
C SER A 46 1.31 9.60 -7.78
N TRP A 47 1.19 10.83 -7.26
CA TRP A 47 1.37 11.12 -5.83
C TRP A 47 0.19 10.61 -4.99
N GLU A 48 -1.02 10.56 -5.58
CA GLU A 48 -2.21 10.01 -4.95
C GLU A 48 -2.05 8.52 -4.67
N TRP A 49 -1.44 7.77 -5.60
CA TRP A 49 -1.08 6.37 -5.39
C TRP A 49 -0.15 6.22 -4.17
N ILE A 50 0.88 7.06 -4.05
CA ILE A 50 1.79 7.06 -2.90
C ILE A 50 1.07 7.39 -1.60
N GLY A 51 0.16 8.38 -1.61
CA GLY A 51 -0.67 8.70 -0.47
C GLY A 51 -1.49 7.51 0.00
N LEU A 52 -2.11 6.77 -0.93
CA LEU A 52 -2.84 5.53 -0.61
C LEU A 52 -1.91 4.44 -0.09
N GLN A 53 -0.72 4.24 -0.69
CA GLN A 53 0.24 3.24 -0.22
C GLN A 53 0.72 3.53 1.20
N LEU A 54 1.07 4.79 1.50
CA LEU A 54 1.41 5.23 2.86
C LEU A 54 0.27 4.94 3.83
N TYR A 55 -0.96 5.32 3.45
CA TYR A 55 -2.14 5.10 4.26
C TYR A 55 -2.36 3.61 4.57
N LEU A 56 -2.26 2.75 3.56
CA LEU A 56 -2.39 1.30 3.72
C LEU A 56 -1.24 0.70 4.53
N GLN A 57 -0.03 1.24 4.40
CA GLN A 57 1.15 0.76 5.10
C GLN A 57 1.09 1.04 6.60
N ILE A 58 0.57 2.22 6.99
CA ILE A 58 0.36 2.58 8.41
C ILE A 58 -0.58 1.61 9.11
N HIS A 59 -1.57 1.12 8.37
CA HIS A 59 -2.58 0.19 8.87
C HIS A 59 -2.26 -1.27 8.54
N LYS A 60 -1.05 -1.56 8.07
CA LYS A 60 -0.63 -2.92 7.71
C LYS A 60 -0.69 -3.82 8.94
N GLY A 61 -1.54 -4.83 8.88
CA GLY A 61 -1.73 -5.81 9.94
C GLY A 61 -2.89 -5.56 10.90
N GLU A 62 -3.51 -4.40 10.84
CA GLU A 62 -4.79 -4.14 11.52
C GLU A 62 -5.96 -4.72 10.72
N TYR A 63 -5.82 -4.74 9.39
CA TYR A 63 -6.83 -5.20 8.46
C TYR A 63 -6.36 -6.44 7.68
N THR A 64 -7.30 -7.34 7.44
CA THR A 64 -7.08 -8.59 6.70
C THR A 64 -6.94 -8.40 5.19
N SER A 65 -7.31 -7.24 4.66
CA SER A 65 -7.07 -6.87 3.26
C SER A 65 -7.02 -5.35 3.09
N PRO A 66 -6.30 -4.85 2.06
CA PRO A 66 -6.29 -3.42 1.74
C PRO A 66 -7.69 -2.84 1.48
N VAL A 67 -8.56 -3.60 0.81
CA VAL A 67 -9.95 -3.19 0.56
C VAL A 67 -10.74 -3.04 1.86
N LYS A 68 -10.54 -3.94 2.82
CA LYS A 68 -11.16 -3.80 4.14
C LYS A 68 -10.66 -2.54 4.85
N ALA A 69 -9.35 -2.26 4.78
CA ALA A 69 -8.79 -1.03 5.36
C ALA A 69 -9.44 0.22 4.76
N VAL A 70 -9.53 0.32 3.43
CA VAL A 70 -10.18 1.47 2.76
C VAL A 70 -11.64 1.61 3.18
N ARG A 71 -12.42 0.52 3.19
CA ARG A 71 -13.86 0.58 3.52
C ARG A 71 -14.12 0.94 4.98
N ASP A 72 -13.30 0.44 5.90
CA ASP A 72 -13.47 0.68 7.34
C ASP A 72 -12.98 2.09 7.73
N LEU A 73 -11.89 2.56 7.13
CA LEU A 73 -11.29 3.85 7.48
C LEU A 73 -11.85 5.03 6.70
N ALA A 74 -12.25 4.82 5.44
CA ALA A 74 -12.83 5.84 4.55
C ALA A 74 -14.20 5.41 4.02
N PRO A 75 -15.20 5.15 4.89
CA PRO A 75 -16.51 4.66 4.48
C PRO A 75 -17.23 5.60 3.51
N GLY A 76 -17.00 6.91 3.59
CA GLY A 76 -17.59 7.90 2.68
C GLY A 76 -17.05 7.86 1.24
N LEU A 77 -16.02 7.05 0.95
CA LEU A 77 -15.50 6.92 -0.42
C LEU A 77 -16.54 6.32 -1.38
N ILE A 78 -17.40 5.41 -0.91
CA ILE A 78 -18.48 4.83 -1.72
C ILE A 78 -19.48 5.91 -2.17
N ASP A 79 -19.67 6.95 -1.37
CA ASP A 79 -20.57 8.08 -1.66
C ASP A 79 -20.03 8.99 -2.77
N LEU A 80 -18.81 8.74 -3.25
CA LEU A 80 -18.21 9.37 -4.42
C LEU A 80 -18.12 8.44 -5.64
N SER A 81 -18.61 7.20 -5.55
CA SER A 81 -18.63 6.28 -6.70
C SER A 81 -19.61 6.73 -7.79
N PRO A 82 -19.37 6.37 -9.07
CA PRO A 82 -20.19 6.80 -10.19
C PRO A 82 -21.67 6.39 -10.08
N ILE A 83 -22.55 7.26 -10.57
CA ILE A 83 -23.98 6.96 -10.79
C ILE A 83 -24.35 6.98 -12.28
N PHE A 84 -23.35 6.91 -13.16
CA PHE A 84 -23.47 6.76 -14.61
C PHE A 84 -22.78 5.47 -15.05
N ASN A 85 -23.17 4.91 -16.20
CA ASN A 85 -22.49 3.73 -16.74
C ASN A 85 -21.03 4.06 -17.09
N PHE A 86 -20.12 3.30 -16.50
CA PHE A 86 -18.68 3.45 -16.70
C PHE A 86 -17.96 2.11 -16.90
N ALA A 87 -18.67 0.99 -16.76
CA ALA A 87 -18.08 -0.34 -16.84
C ALA A 87 -18.61 -1.09 -18.06
N LYS A 88 -17.75 -1.91 -18.68
CA LYS A 88 -18.08 -2.82 -19.78
C LYS A 88 -17.68 -4.25 -19.41
N ASN A 89 -18.49 -5.23 -19.77
CA ASN A 89 -18.14 -6.64 -19.59
C ASN A 89 -17.09 -7.11 -20.62
N SER A 90 -16.68 -8.37 -20.53
CA SER A 90 -15.71 -8.99 -21.44
C SER A 90 -16.12 -8.96 -22.92
N ASN A 91 -17.42 -8.88 -23.21
CA ASN A 91 -18.00 -8.74 -24.56
C ASN A 91 -18.16 -7.27 -25.00
N ASN A 92 -17.55 -6.31 -24.29
CA ASN A 92 -17.67 -4.86 -24.49
C ASN A 92 -19.09 -4.29 -24.35
N GLN A 93 -20.01 -5.01 -23.70
CA GLN A 93 -21.35 -4.51 -23.42
C GLN A 93 -21.34 -3.68 -22.14
N GLU A 94 -22.00 -2.53 -22.16
CA GLU A 94 -22.14 -1.67 -20.99
C GLU A 94 -22.86 -2.40 -19.85
N ILE A 95 -22.32 -2.22 -18.66
CA ILE A 95 -22.93 -2.68 -17.42
C ILE A 95 -23.74 -1.51 -16.86
N ASP A 96 -25.02 -1.75 -16.65
CA ASP A 96 -25.91 -0.81 -15.97
C ASP A 96 -25.42 -0.57 -14.54
N VAL A 97 -25.03 0.66 -14.25
CA VAL A 97 -24.45 1.06 -12.95
C VAL A 97 -25.38 0.76 -11.79
N THR A 98 -26.70 0.77 -12.00
CA THR A 98 -27.70 0.48 -10.95
C THR A 98 -27.72 -0.99 -10.52
N LYS A 99 -27.10 -1.88 -11.30
CA LYS A 99 -26.99 -3.31 -11.01
C LYS A 99 -25.64 -3.69 -10.40
N MET A 100 -24.71 -2.74 -10.28
CA MET A 100 -23.41 -2.97 -9.66
C MET A 100 -23.55 -3.02 -8.12
N ASN A 101 -22.75 -3.87 -7.48
CA ASN A 101 -22.64 -3.98 -6.03
C ASN A 101 -22.14 -2.67 -5.39
N SER A 102 -21.35 -1.90 -6.12
CA SER A 102 -20.81 -0.60 -5.72
C SER A 102 -21.70 0.60 -6.07
N PHE A 103 -22.97 0.37 -6.43
CA PHE A 103 -23.88 1.45 -6.79
C PHE A 103 -24.08 2.45 -5.64
N ASN A 104 -23.85 3.72 -5.96
CA ASN A 104 -23.95 4.83 -5.01
C ASN A 104 -25.38 5.36 -4.92
N SER A 105 -26.19 4.73 -4.07
CA SER A 105 -27.59 5.11 -3.84
C SER A 105 -27.73 6.51 -3.22
N TYR A 106 -26.76 6.92 -2.39
CA TYR A 106 -26.75 8.23 -1.74
C TYR A 106 -26.64 9.37 -2.76
N LEU A 107 -25.64 9.31 -3.64
CA LEU A 107 -25.43 10.33 -4.68
C LEU A 107 -26.54 10.30 -5.74
N ALA A 108 -27.09 9.12 -6.03
CA ALA A 108 -28.25 8.99 -6.90
C ALA A 108 -29.47 9.73 -6.33
N GLY A 109 -29.71 9.62 -5.02
CA GLY A 109 -30.74 10.39 -4.32
C GLY A 109 -30.49 11.91 -4.40
N LEU A 110 -29.26 12.35 -4.13
CA LEU A 110 -28.89 13.77 -4.25
C LEU A 110 -29.09 14.33 -5.67
N LYS A 111 -28.96 13.50 -6.72
CA LYS A 111 -29.20 13.95 -8.11
C LYS A 111 -30.69 14.22 -8.37
N ILE A 112 -31.58 13.43 -7.79
CA ILE A 112 -33.03 13.60 -7.93
C ILE A 112 -33.51 14.86 -7.20
N ASP A 113 -32.97 15.13 -6.02
CA ASP A 113 -33.43 16.23 -5.14
C ASP A 113 -32.83 17.61 -5.49
N LEU A 114 -32.33 17.81 -6.71
CA LEU A 114 -31.64 19.03 -7.09
C LEU A 114 -32.60 20.09 -7.63
N SER A 115 -33.12 20.94 -6.73
CA SER A 115 -34.12 21.97 -7.06
C SER A 115 -33.58 23.07 -7.97
N THR A 116 -34.47 23.68 -8.76
CA THR A 116 -34.15 24.83 -9.62
C THR A 116 -33.55 26.00 -8.85
N ASP A 117 -34.04 26.26 -7.62
CA ASP A 117 -33.54 27.37 -6.82
C ASP A 117 -32.13 27.11 -6.29
N LEU A 118 -31.81 25.87 -5.93
CA LEU A 118 -30.43 25.50 -5.59
C LEU A 118 -29.51 25.66 -6.82
N LYS A 119 -29.92 25.19 -8.00
CA LYS A 119 -29.12 25.34 -9.23
C LYS A 119 -28.77 26.79 -9.55
N LYS A 120 -29.70 27.74 -9.33
CA LYS A 120 -29.46 29.18 -9.51
C LYS A 120 -28.41 29.76 -8.56
N LEU A 121 -28.21 29.15 -7.39
CA LEU A 121 -27.18 29.55 -6.42
C LEU A 121 -25.83 28.86 -6.68
N MET A 122 -25.77 27.93 -7.63
CA MET A 122 -24.59 27.11 -7.88
C MET A 122 -23.79 27.62 -9.10
N THR A 123 -22.48 27.65 -8.93
CA THR A 123 -21.50 27.70 -10.02
C THR A 123 -20.65 26.44 -9.95
N THR A 124 -20.67 25.63 -11.01
CA THR A 124 -19.88 24.40 -11.12
C THR A 124 -18.76 24.58 -12.14
N ILE A 125 -17.52 24.44 -11.67
CA ILE A 125 -16.29 24.60 -12.45
C ILE A 125 -15.70 23.22 -12.69
N SER A 126 -15.47 22.86 -13.96
CA SER A 126 -14.78 21.64 -14.35
C SER A 126 -13.36 21.93 -14.84
N GLY A 127 -12.44 21.00 -14.61
CA GLY A 127 -11.16 20.97 -15.32
C GLY A 127 -11.29 20.27 -16.67
N LEU A 128 -10.28 20.47 -17.50
CA LEU A 128 -10.07 19.85 -18.81
C LEU A 128 -8.56 19.74 -19.02
N GLU A 129 -8.01 18.53 -19.00
CA GLU A 129 -6.62 18.31 -19.38
C GLU A 129 -6.43 18.49 -20.89
N GLN A 130 -5.31 19.08 -21.32
CA GLN A 130 -5.02 19.36 -22.74
C GLN A 130 -3.75 18.68 -23.27
N SER A 131 -2.95 18.06 -22.40
CA SER A 131 -1.85 17.18 -22.77
C SER A 131 -2.37 16.08 -23.69
N SER A 132 -1.71 15.87 -24.84
CA SER A 132 -2.05 14.78 -25.76
C SER A 132 -1.77 13.40 -25.18
N ASP A 133 -1.00 13.35 -24.09
CA ASP A 133 -0.47 12.14 -23.51
C ASP A 133 -1.25 11.72 -22.25
N ASP A 134 -2.15 12.58 -21.75
CA ASP A 134 -2.91 12.38 -20.52
C ASP A 134 -4.41 12.62 -20.73
N ASP A 135 -5.23 11.63 -20.39
CA ASP A 135 -6.69 11.70 -20.52
C ASP A 135 -7.38 11.15 -19.26
N THR A 136 -8.65 11.51 -19.08
CA THR A 136 -9.46 11.01 -17.96
C THR A 136 -10.08 9.66 -18.30
N VAL A 137 -10.01 8.70 -17.38
CA VAL A 137 -10.69 7.41 -17.54
C VAL A 137 -12.20 7.64 -17.70
N GLU A 138 -12.80 7.09 -18.75
CA GLU A 138 -14.25 7.09 -18.97
C GLU A 138 -14.86 5.69 -18.85
N TRP A 139 -14.19 4.68 -19.41
CA TRP A 139 -14.67 3.31 -19.37
C TRP A 139 -13.64 2.38 -18.75
N VAL A 140 -14.14 1.43 -17.95
CA VAL A 140 -13.37 0.32 -17.41
C VAL A 140 -13.90 -0.97 -18.00
N LYS A 141 -13.05 -1.71 -18.71
CA LYS A 141 -13.37 -3.06 -19.14
C LYS A 141 -13.10 -4.02 -17.98
N LEU A 142 -14.12 -4.78 -17.59
CA LEU A 142 -14.06 -5.71 -16.47
C LEU A 142 -13.87 -7.16 -16.95
N ALA A 143 -12.92 -7.84 -16.33
CA ALA A 143 -12.68 -9.27 -16.43
C ALA A 143 -13.15 -10.01 -15.17
N ASP A 144 -13.12 -11.34 -15.26
CA ASP A 144 -13.42 -12.20 -14.13
C ASP A 144 -12.40 -12.00 -13.00
N ARG A 145 -12.91 -12.04 -11.77
CA ARG A 145 -12.09 -11.97 -10.56
C ARG A 145 -11.30 -13.27 -10.40
N SER A 146 -10.02 -13.17 -10.01
CA SER A 146 -9.27 -14.34 -9.56
C SER A 146 -9.91 -14.94 -8.29
N LEU A 147 -9.53 -16.17 -7.93
CA LEU A 147 -10.00 -16.75 -6.67
C LEU A 147 -9.58 -15.91 -5.46
N THR A 148 -8.37 -15.37 -5.46
CA THR A 148 -7.87 -14.49 -4.40
C THR A 148 -8.66 -13.19 -4.33
N ASP A 149 -8.99 -12.57 -5.47
CA ASP A 149 -9.85 -11.39 -5.53
C ASP A 149 -11.26 -11.67 -4.99
N GLN A 150 -11.81 -12.85 -5.29
CA GLN A 150 -13.10 -13.32 -4.76
C GLN A 150 -13.08 -13.45 -3.24
N LEU A 151 -12.08 -14.16 -2.71
CA LEU A 151 -11.94 -14.43 -1.28
C LEU A 151 -11.66 -13.15 -0.47
N LEU A 152 -10.94 -12.19 -1.04
CA LEU A 152 -10.55 -10.93 -0.39
C LEU A 152 -11.58 -9.80 -0.54
N GLY A 153 -12.71 -10.05 -1.23
CA GLY A 153 -13.74 -9.03 -1.46
C GLY A 153 -13.32 -7.91 -2.41
N LYS A 154 -12.27 -8.12 -3.21
CA LYS A 154 -11.79 -7.18 -4.21
C LYS A 154 -12.66 -7.24 -5.46
N TRP A 155 -12.93 -6.09 -6.06
CA TRP A 155 -13.53 -5.99 -7.39
C TRP A 155 -14.87 -6.72 -7.50
N ALA A 156 -15.81 -6.44 -6.58
CA ALA A 156 -17.10 -7.15 -6.50
C ALA A 156 -17.85 -7.22 -7.84
N ASP A 157 -17.71 -6.18 -8.67
CA ASP A 157 -18.35 -6.04 -9.99
C ASP A 157 -17.53 -6.61 -11.16
N GLY A 158 -16.30 -7.05 -10.91
CA GLY A 158 -15.32 -7.49 -11.92
C GLY A 158 -14.02 -6.70 -11.82
N LYS A 159 -12.90 -7.35 -12.16
CA LYS A 159 -11.55 -6.76 -12.06
C LYS A 159 -11.26 -5.91 -13.29
N PRO A 160 -10.69 -4.69 -13.15
CA PRO A 160 -10.22 -3.93 -14.29
C PRO A 160 -9.22 -4.72 -15.14
N GLU A 161 -9.52 -4.88 -16.43
CA GLU A 161 -8.64 -5.47 -17.44
C GLU A 161 -7.96 -4.36 -18.26
N SER A 162 -8.73 -3.34 -18.63
CA SER A 162 -8.24 -2.20 -19.39
C SER A 162 -9.12 -0.97 -19.20
N TYR A 163 -8.61 0.18 -19.63
CA TYR A 163 -9.25 1.48 -19.49
C TYR A 163 -9.41 2.13 -20.88
N GLN A 164 -10.49 2.88 -21.06
CA GLN A 164 -10.66 3.79 -22.19
C GLN A 164 -10.76 5.20 -21.64
N TYR A 165 -10.09 6.13 -22.30
CA TYR A 165 -9.89 7.48 -21.81
C TYR A 165 -10.57 8.51 -22.71
N THR A 166 -10.76 9.71 -22.18
CA THR A 166 -11.34 10.86 -22.87
C THR A 166 -10.69 12.16 -22.39
N ALA A 167 -10.54 13.11 -23.32
CA ALA A 167 -10.08 14.47 -23.01
C ALA A 167 -11.11 15.26 -22.18
N GLU A 168 -12.37 14.80 -22.08
CA GLU A 168 -13.44 15.51 -21.35
C GLU A 168 -13.41 15.26 -19.83
N GLY A 169 -12.31 15.65 -19.18
CA GLY A 169 -12.17 15.61 -17.72
C GLY A 169 -10.84 16.19 -17.22
N ASP A 170 -10.65 16.14 -15.89
CA ASP A 170 -9.52 16.75 -15.18
C ASP A 170 -8.48 15.72 -14.67
N LEU A 171 -8.36 14.57 -15.34
CA LEU A 171 -7.62 13.36 -14.93
C LEU A 171 -8.19 12.60 -13.72
N THR A 172 -9.22 13.12 -13.06
CA THR A 172 -9.86 12.48 -11.89
C THR A 172 -11.38 12.39 -12.05
N VAL A 173 -12.01 13.49 -12.44
CA VAL A 173 -13.44 13.69 -12.58
C VAL A 173 -13.75 14.04 -14.02
N LEU A 174 -14.63 13.24 -14.64
CA LEU A 174 -15.15 13.55 -15.97
C LEU A 174 -15.95 14.85 -15.92
N LYS A 175 -15.84 15.67 -16.95
CA LYS A 175 -16.58 16.93 -17.09
C LYS A 175 -18.10 16.74 -16.94
N LYS A 176 -18.65 15.64 -17.50
CA LYS A 176 -20.07 15.27 -17.35
C LYS A 176 -20.49 15.01 -15.90
N SER A 177 -19.54 14.65 -15.03
CA SER A 177 -19.73 14.49 -13.60
C SER A 177 -19.49 15.80 -12.83
N ALA A 178 -18.58 16.65 -13.29
CA ALA A 178 -18.24 17.92 -12.64
C ALA A 178 -19.29 19.03 -12.86
N LEU A 179 -19.99 19.02 -14.00
CA LEU A 179 -20.97 20.04 -14.36
C LEU A 179 -22.39 19.61 -14.00
N ILE A 180 -23.20 20.58 -13.55
CA ILE A 180 -24.62 20.39 -13.28
C ILE A 180 -25.43 21.16 -14.33
N GLU A 181 -26.30 20.44 -15.04
CA GLU A 181 -27.24 21.05 -15.96
C GLU A 181 -28.22 22.01 -15.26
N GLY A 182 -28.28 23.24 -15.75
CA GLY A 182 -29.12 24.32 -15.22
C GLY A 182 -28.49 25.14 -14.10
N ALA A 183 -27.28 24.82 -13.66
CA ALA A 183 -26.44 25.70 -12.84
C ALA A 183 -25.56 26.58 -13.73
N PHE A 184 -24.90 27.60 -13.17
CA PHE A 184 -23.83 28.30 -13.87
C PHE A 184 -22.63 27.36 -14.04
N THR A 185 -22.03 27.33 -15.22
CA THR A 185 -20.91 26.43 -15.52
C THR A 185 -19.70 27.20 -16.02
N ALA A 186 -18.51 26.71 -15.67
CA ALA A 186 -17.26 27.14 -16.26
C ALA A 186 -16.36 25.92 -16.50
N THR A 187 -15.49 26.01 -17.49
CA THR A 187 -14.47 25.00 -17.75
C THR A 187 -13.12 25.69 -17.83
N VAL A 188 -12.14 25.13 -17.14
CA VAL A 188 -10.76 25.62 -17.08
C VAL A 188 -9.85 24.55 -17.62
N ASN A 189 -8.86 24.94 -18.43
CA ASN A 189 -7.80 24.03 -18.87
C ASN A 189 -6.85 23.81 -17.70
N ALA A 190 -7.05 22.71 -16.99
CA ALA A 190 -6.37 22.36 -15.75
C ALA A 190 -6.69 20.91 -15.37
N THR A 191 -5.72 20.20 -14.83
CA THR A 191 -5.92 18.97 -14.06
C THR A 191 -6.72 19.23 -12.78
N HIS A 192 -7.15 18.16 -12.12
CA HIS A 192 -7.92 18.21 -10.89
C HIS A 192 -7.22 19.01 -9.77
N VAL A 193 -5.91 18.86 -9.65
CA VAL A 193 -5.09 19.56 -8.64
C VAL A 193 -4.88 21.01 -9.05
N GLU A 194 -4.57 21.25 -10.33
CA GLU A 194 -4.30 22.59 -10.84
C GLU A 194 -5.49 23.54 -10.73
N LEU A 195 -6.73 23.03 -10.73
CA LEU A 195 -7.95 23.82 -10.55
C LEU A 195 -7.91 24.76 -9.32
N VAL A 196 -7.12 24.43 -8.29
CA VAL A 196 -6.95 25.26 -7.09
C VAL A 196 -5.53 25.79 -6.90
N GLU A 197 -4.59 25.46 -7.80
CA GLU A 197 -3.18 25.82 -7.69
C GLU A 197 -2.71 26.83 -8.73
N ILE A 198 -3.25 26.77 -9.95
CA ILE A 198 -2.83 27.64 -11.05
C ILE A 198 -3.72 28.87 -11.16
N SER A 199 -3.17 29.94 -11.74
CA SER A 199 -3.84 31.24 -11.81
C SER A 199 -5.19 31.18 -12.50
N SER A 200 -5.33 30.40 -13.58
CA SER A 200 -6.61 30.27 -14.31
C SER A 200 -7.69 29.56 -13.48
N GLY A 201 -7.33 28.52 -12.73
CA GLY A 201 -8.24 27.80 -11.84
C GLY A 201 -8.71 28.68 -10.67
N ILE A 202 -7.76 29.33 -10.01
CA ILE A 202 -8.04 30.28 -8.92
C ILE A 202 -8.88 31.46 -9.43
N GLN A 203 -8.57 32.01 -10.61
CA GLN A 203 -9.32 33.09 -11.21
C GLN A 203 -10.77 32.69 -11.47
N ALA A 204 -11.03 31.49 -12.03
CA ALA A 204 -12.40 31.02 -12.26
C ALA A 204 -13.21 30.91 -10.96
N ILE A 205 -12.57 30.52 -9.85
CA ILE A 205 -13.21 30.50 -8.53
C ILE A 205 -13.52 31.92 -8.05
N LEU A 206 -12.57 32.86 -8.17
CA LEU A 206 -12.75 34.25 -7.78
C LEU A 206 -13.85 34.94 -8.59
N ASP A 207 -13.86 34.73 -9.91
CA ASP A 207 -14.88 35.25 -10.83
C ASP A 207 -16.25 34.71 -10.47
N ALA A 208 -16.36 33.41 -10.19
CA ALA A 208 -17.60 32.80 -9.73
C ALA A 208 -18.10 33.47 -8.44
N LEU A 209 -17.21 33.78 -7.50
CA LEU A 209 -17.55 34.45 -6.24
C LEU A 209 -17.76 35.97 -6.38
N GLY A 210 -17.51 36.55 -7.56
CA GLY A 210 -17.55 38.00 -7.77
C GLY A 210 -16.45 38.76 -7.02
N ILE A 211 -15.30 38.13 -6.76
CA ILE A 211 -14.16 38.70 -6.04
C ILE A 211 -13.12 39.20 -7.04
N THR A 212 -12.77 40.47 -6.97
CA THR A 212 -11.65 41.04 -7.74
C THR A 212 -10.35 40.92 -6.95
N ALA A 213 -9.52 39.93 -7.30
CA ALA A 213 -8.18 39.75 -6.73
C ALA A 213 -7.24 39.14 -7.78
N ILE A 214 -5.93 39.31 -7.60
CA ILE A 214 -4.91 38.69 -8.46
C ILE A 214 -4.56 37.32 -7.87
N PRO A 215 -4.77 36.20 -8.60
CA PRO A 215 -4.35 34.89 -8.16
C PRO A 215 -2.87 34.87 -7.78
N GLN A 216 -2.56 34.35 -6.59
CA GLN A 216 -1.19 34.10 -6.17
C GLN A 216 -0.95 32.59 -6.26
N THR A 217 0.10 32.20 -6.97
CA THR A 217 0.51 30.80 -7.12
C THR A 217 1.92 30.65 -6.61
N ASN A 218 2.20 29.59 -5.86
CA ASN A 218 3.53 29.28 -5.32
C ASN A 218 3.85 27.79 -5.50
N THR A 219 3.47 27.21 -6.64
CA THR A 219 3.63 25.78 -6.88
C THR A 219 4.81 25.55 -7.83
N SER A 220 5.85 24.91 -7.30
CA SER A 220 6.80 24.17 -8.12
C SER A 220 6.37 22.71 -8.07
N GLU A 221 6.15 22.11 -9.23
CA GLU A 221 5.84 20.69 -9.32
C GLU A 221 6.99 19.88 -8.70
N ILE A 222 6.65 19.01 -7.76
CA ILE A 222 7.64 18.17 -7.08
C ILE A 222 7.73 16.87 -7.86
N PRO A 223 8.89 16.57 -8.48
CA PRO A 223 9.03 15.34 -9.24
C PRO A 223 8.90 14.13 -8.32
N ARG A 224 8.07 13.18 -8.73
CA ARG A 224 7.85 11.95 -7.97
C ARG A 224 9.03 10.99 -8.05
N ASN A 225 9.67 10.86 -9.20
CA ASN A 225 10.77 9.91 -9.42
C ASN A 225 12.04 10.63 -9.86
N PRO A 226 13.23 10.23 -9.37
CA PRO A 226 13.46 9.27 -8.30
C PRO A 226 13.26 9.91 -6.91
N SER A 227 12.65 9.18 -5.96
CA SER A 227 12.45 9.68 -4.60
C SER A 227 12.65 8.61 -3.52
N LEU A 228 13.01 9.09 -2.32
CA LEU A 228 13.00 8.31 -1.10
C LEU A 228 11.97 8.88 -0.14
N ILE A 229 11.17 8.01 0.47
CA ILE A 229 10.19 8.37 1.48
C ILE A 229 10.54 7.64 2.77
N PHE A 230 10.60 8.37 3.87
CA PHE A 230 10.82 7.82 5.20
C PHE A 230 9.65 8.20 6.09
N PHE A 231 9.04 7.21 6.73
CA PHE A 231 7.95 7.43 7.66
C PHE A 231 8.25 6.72 8.97
N LEU A 232 8.42 7.49 10.05
CA LEU A 232 8.87 6.99 11.34
C LEU A 232 7.76 7.05 12.38
N HIS A 233 7.34 5.89 12.86
CA HIS A 233 6.42 5.78 13.98
C HIS A 233 7.15 6.06 15.30
N SER A 234 6.47 6.77 16.21
CA SER A 234 6.97 7.10 17.56
C SER A 234 7.41 5.86 18.37
N PRO A 235 8.30 6.01 19.38
CA PRO A 235 8.78 7.26 19.99
C PRO A 235 10.23 7.64 19.60
N ALA A 236 10.46 7.96 18.33
CA ALA A 236 11.75 8.46 17.87
C ALA A 236 11.61 9.56 16.81
N ASN A 237 12.69 10.29 16.57
CA ASN A 237 12.84 11.27 15.49
C ASN A 237 13.84 10.78 14.46
N ILE A 238 13.68 11.21 13.20
CA ILE A 238 14.50 10.78 12.06
C ILE A 238 15.36 11.92 11.52
N GLN A 239 16.61 11.59 11.21
CA GLN A 239 17.51 12.42 10.41
C GLN A 239 18.15 11.55 9.33
N VAL A 240 18.22 12.06 8.10
CA VAL A 240 18.83 11.37 6.96
C VAL A 240 19.97 12.21 6.40
N THR A 241 21.11 11.57 6.13
CA THR A 241 22.26 12.16 5.44
C THR A 241 22.40 11.50 4.06
N ALA A 242 22.37 12.32 3.01
CA ALA A 242 22.51 11.89 1.62
C ALA A 242 23.97 11.57 1.24
N PRO A 243 24.23 10.92 0.08
CA PRO A 243 25.58 10.55 -0.36
C PRO A 243 26.55 11.74 -0.50
N ASN A 244 26.02 12.94 -0.78
CA ASN A 244 26.79 14.18 -0.89
C ASN A 244 27.02 14.89 0.47
N GLY A 245 26.58 14.30 1.59
CA GLY A 245 26.70 14.84 2.94
C GLY A 245 25.59 15.83 3.35
N SER A 246 24.68 16.20 2.44
CA SER A 246 23.52 17.03 2.79
C SER A 246 22.54 16.28 3.70
N GLN A 247 21.80 16.99 4.55
CA GLN A 247 20.97 16.39 5.59
C GLN A 247 19.51 16.87 5.53
N ALA A 248 18.59 16.06 6.03
CA ALA A 248 17.19 16.41 6.25
C ALA A 248 16.63 15.67 7.47
N GLY A 249 15.49 16.15 7.98
CA GLY A 249 14.84 15.61 9.17
C GLY A 249 15.04 16.47 10.42
N GLU A 250 14.84 15.85 11.57
CA GLU A 250 14.78 16.54 12.87
C GLU A 250 16.09 17.26 13.20
N GLY A 251 15.96 18.52 13.65
CA GLY A 251 17.08 19.32 14.14
C GLY A 251 18.10 19.73 13.09
N VAL A 252 17.82 19.54 11.79
CA VAL A 252 18.69 19.98 10.70
C VAL A 252 18.47 21.47 10.42
N ALA A 253 19.46 22.30 10.74
CA ALA A 253 19.37 23.75 10.58
C ALA A 253 19.33 24.22 9.11
N ALA A 254 19.99 23.49 8.21
CA ALA A 254 20.04 23.75 6.78
C ALA A 254 19.64 22.47 6.02
N PRO A 255 18.33 22.19 5.90
CA PRO A 255 17.85 20.99 5.22
C PRO A 255 18.23 21.01 3.73
N MET A 256 18.44 19.84 3.14
CA MET A 256 18.70 19.72 1.71
C MET A 256 17.52 20.30 0.92
N SER A 257 17.83 21.05 -0.15
CA SER A 257 16.84 21.82 -0.92
C SER A 257 15.80 20.96 -1.64
N ASN A 258 16.08 19.66 -1.77
CA ASN A 258 15.22 18.67 -2.42
C ASN A 258 14.50 17.77 -1.39
N SER A 259 14.15 18.31 -0.22
CA SER A 259 13.46 17.56 0.82
C SER A 259 12.29 18.30 1.44
N ILE A 260 11.30 17.53 1.88
CA ILE A 260 10.17 17.98 2.70
C ILE A 260 10.17 17.14 3.98
N TYR A 261 10.14 17.80 5.13
CA TYR A 261 10.05 17.12 6.43
C TYR A 261 8.87 17.67 7.24
N SER A 262 7.95 16.78 7.63
CA SER A 262 6.94 17.04 8.65
C SER A 262 7.42 16.45 9.97
N ALA A 263 7.71 17.30 10.95
CA ALA A 263 8.10 16.84 12.30
C ALA A 263 6.94 16.21 13.07
N GLU A 264 5.71 16.69 12.85
CA GLU A 264 4.49 16.17 13.46
C GLU A 264 4.19 14.75 12.96
N ASP A 265 4.19 14.57 11.64
CA ASP A 265 3.91 13.28 11.01
C ASP A 265 5.13 12.36 10.98
N LYS A 266 6.32 12.89 11.25
CA LYS A 266 7.62 12.20 11.10
C LYS A 266 7.79 11.58 9.71
N LEU A 267 7.30 12.32 8.71
CA LEU A 267 7.38 12.00 7.29
C LEU A 267 8.48 12.86 6.65
N LEU A 268 9.46 12.21 6.03
CA LEU A 268 10.51 12.84 5.26
C LEU A 268 10.44 12.33 3.82
N VAL A 269 10.30 13.25 2.87
CA VAL A 269 10.36 12.97 1.43
C VAL A 269 11.61 13.64 0.86
N ILE A 270 12.44 12.88 0.16
CA ILE A 270 13.59 13.38 -0.60
C ILE A 270 13.29 13.13 -2.08
N TYR A 271 12.94 14.18 -2.81
CA TYR A 271 12.69 14.11 -4.25
C TYR A 271 13.97 14.36 -5.04
N ASN A 272 14.03 13.90 -6.29
CA ASN A 272 15.28 13.84 -7.06
C ASN A 272 16.43 13.21 -6.26
N ALA A 273 16.14 12.10 -5.57
CA ALA A 273 17.09 11.43 -4.70
C ALA A 273 18.34 10.99 -5.49
N LEU A 274 19.52 11.32 -4.95
CA LEU A 274 20.82 10.94 -5.52
C LEU A 274 21.05 9.44 -5.40
N SER A 275 21.70 8.85 -6.41
CA SER A 275 22.23 7.49 -6.31
C SER A 275 23.33 7.40 -5.25
N GLY A 276 23.35 6.32 -4.45
CA GLY A 276 24.40 6.04 -3.47
C GLY A 276 23.89 5.63 -2.09
N ASP A 277 24.78 5.70 -1.10
CA ASP A 277 24.50 5.30 0.29
C ASP A 277 24.01 6.48 1.13
N TYR A 278 22.79 6.37 1.66
CA TYR A 278 22.21 7.25 2.67
C TYR A 278 22.47 6.69 4.07
N GLN A 279 22.67 7.59 5.03
CA GLN A 279 22.75 7.27 6.45
C GLN A 279 21.49 7.76 7.15
N ILE A 280 20.80 6.86 7.83
CA ILE A 280 19.57 7.15 8.56
C ILE A 280 19.89 7.06 10.04
N LYS A 281 19.57 8.12 10.78
CA LYS A 281 19.72 8.21 12.22
C LYS A 281 18.35 8.31 12.86
N VAL A 282 18.04 7.38 13.76
CA VAL A 282 16.81 7.37 14.53
C VAL A 282 17.16 7.65 15.99
N THR A 283 16.61 8.72 16.57
CA THR A 283 16.90 9.17 17.94
C THR A 283 15.67 9.06 18.82
N GLY A 284 15.74 8.32 19.92
CA GLY A 284 14.61 8.07 20.79
C GLY A 284 14.17 9.33 21.54
N THR A 285 12.88 9.63 21.53
CA THR A 285 12.29 10.69 22.35
C THR A 285 11.78 10.15 23.67
N ALA A 286 11.39 8.88 23.70
CA ALA A 286 11.01 8.13 24.90
C ALA A 286 11.46 6.67 24.79
N SER A 287 11.20 5.89 25.84
CA SER A 287 11.37 4.43 25.78
C SER A 287 10.16 3.77 25.14
N GLY A 288 10.39 2.92 24.15
CA GLY A 288 9.37 2.15 23.45
C GLY A 288 9.88 1.54 22.16
N SER A 289 9.00 0.87 21.43
CA SER A 289 9.29 0.39 20.09
C SER A 289 8.97 1.45 19.05
N TYR A 290 9.82 1.58 18.04
CA TYR A 290 9.57 2.41 16.87
C TYR A 290 9.55 1.55 15.61
N GLN A 291 8.94 2.06 14.55
CA GLN A 291 8.92 1.45 13.23
C GLN A 291 9.28 2.50 12.18
N LEU A 292 10.19 2.16 11.29
CA LEU A 292 10.64 2.99 10.19
C LEU A 292 10.23 2.33 8.88
N GLU A 293 9.37 2.99 8.13
CA GLU A 293 9.00 2.64 6.76
C GLU A 293 9.84 3.44 5.76
N ILE A 294 10.27 2.76 4.70
CA ILE A 294 11.13 3.32 3.65
C ILE A 294 10.55 2.96 2.28
N GLY A 295 10.06 3.97 1.56
CA GLY A 295 9.64 3.87 0.18
C GLY A 295 10.78 4.23 -0.77
N GLN A 296 11.08 3.37 -1.73
CA GLN A 296 11.97 3.67 -2.86
C GLN A 296 11.13 3.84 -4.11
N LEU A 297 11.22 5.01 -4.74
CA LEU A 297 10.52 5.33 -5.98
C LEU A 297 11.57 5.54 -7.07
N THR A 298 11.63 4.64 -8.03
CA THR A 298 12.60 4.65 -9.13
C THR A 298 11.85 4.73 -10.47
N LYS A 299 12.60 4.79 -11.57
CA LYS A 299 12.00 4.69 -12.92
C LYS A 299 11.41 3.31 -13.20
N ASP A 300 11.97 2.26 -12.57
CA ASP A 300 11.60 0.86 -12.80
C ASP A 300 10.43 0.40 -11.93
N GLY A 301 10.03 1.21 -10.94
CA GLY A 301 8.88 0.96 -10.09
C GLY A 301 9.09 1.48 -8.69
N GLU A 302 8.45 0.81 -7.73
CA GLU A 302 8.51 1.20 -6.33
C GLU A 302 8.56 -0.01 -5.40
N THR A 303 9.13 0.18 -4.21
CA THR A 303 9.13 -0.85 -3.16
C THR A 303 9.15 -0.22 -1.77
N TRP A 304 8.50 -0.88 -0.83
CA TRP A 304 8.43 -0.46 0.57
C TRP A 304 9.16 -1.46 1.46
N ASN A 305 10.01 -0.94 2.35
CA ASN A 305 10.72 -1.72 3.35
C ASN A 305 10.44 -1.14 4.73
N SER A 306 10.06 -1.99 5.68
CA SER A 306 9.94 -1.60 7.08
C SER A 306 11.16 -2.07 7.86
N THR A 307 11.43 -1.44 9.01
CA THR A 307 12.31 -1.95 10.08
C THR A 307 11.78 -1.45 11.41
N ALA A 308 12.08 -2.16 12.49
CA ALA A 308 11.62 -1.76 13.83
C ALA A 308 12.61 -2.21 14.90
N ASN A 309 12.67 -1.44 15.97
CA ASN A 309 13.53 -1.73 17.10
C ASN A 309 13.00 -1.06 18.38
N ASN A 310 13.56 -1.44 19.52
CA ASN A 310 13.39 -0.70 20.76
C ASN A 310 14.41 0.43 20.86
N ILE A 311 13.93 1.57 21.35
CA ILE A 311 14.76 2.73 21.61
C ILE A 311 14.45 3.27 23.00
N SER A 312 15.45 3.83 23.65
CA SER A 312 15.30 4.63 24.87
C SER A 312 15.46 6.11 24.56
N SER A 313 15.01 6.98 25.47
CA SER A 313 15.23 8.41 25.32
C SER A 313 16.72 8.72 25.09
N SER A 314 17.00 9.53 24.07
CA SER A 314 18.35 9.90 23.59
C SER A 314 19.21 8.76 23.02
N GLN A 315 18.76 7.50 23.04
CA GLN A 315 19.43 6.42 22.31
C GLN A 315 19.36 6.72 20.81
N THR A 316 20.44 6.39 20.10
CA THR A 316 20.48 6.49 18.65
C THR A 316 20.66 5.10 18.04
N ASP A 317 19.83 4.80 17.06
CA ASP A 317 20.04 3.70 16.12
C ASP A 317 20.43 4.28 14.75
N SER A 318 21.28 3.56 14.02
CA SER A 318 21.77 3.99 12.71
C SER A 318 21.59 2.89 11.67
N TYR A 319 21.10 3.27 10.49
CA TYR A 319 20.93 2.40 9.34
C TYR A 319 21.65 2.96 8.12
N GLN A 320 22.08 2.08 7.23
CA GLN A 320 22.64 2.46 5.94
C GLN A 320 21.78 1.90 4.80
N LEU A 321 21.39 2.79 3.90
CA LEU A 321 20.47 2.53 2.80
C LEU A 321 21.18 2.82 1.48
N SER A 322 21.35 1.83 0.61
CA SER A 322 21.76 2.09 -0.78
C SER A 322 20.52 2.35 -1.63
N PHE A 323 20.62 3.34 -2.51
CA PHE A 323 19.57 3.69 -3.45
C PHE A 323 20.13 3.80 -4.86
N ASN A 324 19.43 3.21 -5.83
CA ASN A 324 19.72 3.35 -7.25
C ASN A 324 18.46 3.87 -7.97
N PRO A 325 18.48 5.09 -8.54
CA PRO A 325 17.31 5.66 -9.21
C PRO A 325 16.88 4.92 -10.48
N ASP A 326 17.77 4.11 -11.04
CA ASP A 326 17.55 3.36 -12.28
C ASP A 326 17.36 1.85 -12.03
N GLN A 327 17.33 1.39 -10.77
CA GLN A 327 17.10 -0.02 -10.46
C GLN A 327 16.46 -0.17 -9.07
N LEU A 328 15.32 -0.87 -9.02
CA LEU A 328 14.72 -1.26 -7.75
C LEU A 328 15.64 -2.23 -6.98
N LEU A 329 15.82 -1.95 -5.69
CA LEU A 329 16.49 -2.85 -4.76
C LEU A 329 15.45 -3.48 -3.84
N ASP A 330 15.27 -4.81 -3.94
CA ASP A 330 14.40 -5.59 -3.05
C ASP A 330 14.75 -5.39 -1.56
N ASN A 331 16.01 -5.08 -1.29
CA ASN A 331 16.48 -4.76 0.05
C ASN A 331 17.50 -3.62 0.01
N PRO A 332 17.10 -2.40 0.35
CA PRO A 332 18.00 -1.25 0.27
C PRO A 332 18.98 -1.19 1.45
N PHE A 333 18.81 -2.01 2.48
CA PHE A 333 19.76 -2.10 3.59
C PHE A 333 21.02 -2.88 3.20
N SER A 334 21.92 -2.22 2.48
CA SER A 334 23.05 -2.85 1.78
C SER A 334 24.17 -3.38 2.68
N LYS A 335 24.27 -2.90 3.93
CA LYS A 335 25.31 -3.31 4.89
C LYS A 335 24.80 -4.16 6.05
N GLU A 336 23.52 -4.54 6.03
CA GLU A 336 22.97 -5.34 7.11
C GLU A 336 23.41 -6.80 7.02
N THR A 337 23.74 -7.34 8.20
CA THR A 337 24.28 -8.69 8.34
C THR A 337 23.16 -9.69 8.61
N ALA A 338 23.41 -10.98 8.39
CA ALA A 338 22.48 -12.03 8.83
C ALA A 338 22.14 -11.90 10.34
N THR A 339 23.11 -11.45 11.14
CA THR A 339 22.92 -11.15 12.56
C THR A 339 21.91 -10.03 12.79
N THR A 340 21.92 -8.96 11.99
CA THR A 340 20.93 -7.88 12.12
C THR A 340 19.53 -8.40 11.83
N TYR A 341 19.34 -9.08 10.70
CA TYR A 341 18.02 -9.60 10.33
C TYR A 341 17.48 -10.58 11.38
N LEU A 342 18.34 -11.41 11.97
CA LEU A 342 17.94 -12.30 13.06
C LEU A 342 17.51 -11.55 14.32
N LYS A 343 18.19 -10.44 14.65
CA LYS A 343 17.78 -9.58 15.78
C LYS A 343 16.43 -8.91 15.51
N LEU A 344 16.20 -8.41 14.29
CA LEU A 344 14.91 -7.81 13.88
C LEU A 344 13.78 -8.85 13.94
N ALA A 345 14.01 -10.06 13.41
CA ALA A 345 13.05 -11.15 13.50
C ALA A 345 12.73 -11.52 14.95
N LYS A 346 13.75 -11.63 15.80
CA LYS A 346 13.59 -11.93 17.23
C LYS A 346 12.81 -10.85 17.95
N PHE A 347 13.12 -9.59 17.68
CA PHE A 347 12.42 -8.44 18.24
C PHE A 347 10.92 -8.49 17.94
N ARG A 348 10.53 -8.67 16.66
CA ARG A 348 9.11 -8.81 16.26
C ARG A 348 8.42 -9.99 16.95
N LEU A 349 9.11 -11.10 17.14
CA LEU A 349 8.57 -12.26 17.87
C LEU A 349 8.39 -12.00 19.37
N GLU A 350 9.25 -11.16 19.97
CA GLU A 350 9.12 -10.75 21.36
C GLU A 350 7.96 -9.76 21.57
N GLU A 351 7.76 -8.81 20.66
CA GLU A 351 6.57 -7.94 20.64
C GLU A 351 5.29 -8.78 20.52
N LEU A 352 5.25 -9.69 19.54
CA LEU A 352 4.10 -10.57 19.34
C LEU A 352 3.81 -11.43 20.58
N LYS A 353 4.85 -11.89 21.28
CA LYS A 353 4.70 -12.66 22.52
C LYS A 353 4.01 -11.84 23.60
N GLU A 354 4.42 -10.59 23.77
CA GLU A 354 3.84 -9.69 24.76
C GLU A 354 2.39 -9.37 24.44
N ASP A 355 2.09 -9.07 23.17
CA ASP A 355 0.72 -8.85 22.71
C ASP A 355 -0.19 -10.06 22.98
N ILE A 356 0.28 -11.28 22.70
CA ILE A 356 -0.49 -12.51 22.97
C ILE A 356 -0.71 -12.71 24.47
N ASN A 357 0.27 -12.35 25.31
CA ASN A 357 0.10 -12.41 26.77
C ASN A 357 -1.02 -11.46 27.22
N ASN A 358 -1.12 -10.29 26.61
CA ASN A 358 -2.08 -9.25 26.96
C ASN A 358 -3.47 -9.43 26.34
N GLN A 359 -3.62 -10.30 25.33
CA GLN A 359 -4.92 -10.58 24.70
C GLN A 359 -5.90 -11.34 25.61
N SER A 360 -7.21 -11.06 25.47
CA SER A 360 -8.28 -11.78 26.16
C SER A 360 -8.68 -13.09 25.45
N ILE A 361 -7.72 -14.00 25.25
CA ILE A 361 -7.93 -15.33 24.63
C ILE A 361 -7.69 -16.49 25.61
N SER A 362 -8.20 -17.68 25.30
CA SER A 362 -8.07 -18.86 26.18
C SER A 362 -6.62 -19.20 26.51
N LEU A 363 -6.35 -19.63 27.75
CA LEU A 363 -5.00 -20.01 28.21
C LEU A 363 -4.37 -21.11 27.33
N ARG A 364 -5.19 -22.03 26.82
CA ARG A 364 -4.73 -23.07 25.89
C ARG A 364 -4.23 -22.48 24.58
N ASN A 365 -4.94 -21.51 24.01
CA ASN A 365 -4.53 -20.85 22.77
C ASN A 365 -3.27 -19.99 22.99
N LYS A 366 -3.20 -19.23 24.10
CA LYS A 366 -1.99 -18.47 24.47
C LYS A 366 -0.77 -19.39 24.54
N ARG A 367 -0.87 -20.48 25.33
CA ARG A 367 0.21 -21.46 25.49
C ARG A 367 0.64 -22.04 24.15
N ASN A 368 -0.31 -22.43 23.29
CA ASN A 368 0.01 -22.97 21.97
C ASN A 368 0.82 -21.98 21.13
N GLN A 369 0.41 -20.72 21.04
CA GLN A 369 1.13 -19.71 20.25
C GLN A 369 2.51 -19.39 20.83
N ILE A 370 2.59 -19.19 22.15
CA ILE A 370 3.83 -18.87 22.87
C ILE A 370 4.88 -19.99 22.73
N VAL A 371 4.45 -21.25 22.65
CA VAL A 371 5.37 -22.38 22.44
C VAL A 371 6.10 -22.26 21.10
N TYR A 372 5.37 -21.96 20.02
CA TYR A 372 5.97 -21.76 18.70
C TYR A 372 6.87 -20.52 18.68
N ILE A 373 6.44 -19.40 19.29
CA ILE A 373 7.26 -18.19 19.38
C ILE A 373 8.59 -18.47 20.10
N ASN A 374 8.52 -19.07 21.30
CA ASN A 374 9.71 -19.42 22.08
C ASN A 374 10.59 -20.46 21.37
N GLN A 375 10.02 -21.32 20.53
CA GLN A 375 10.78 -22.26 19.71
C GLN A 375 11.52 -21.52 18.59
N THR A 376 10.85 -20.62 17.86
CA THR A 376 11.47 -19.79 16.82
C THR A 376 12.59 -18.93 17.40
N ILE A 377 12.37 -18.25 18.53
CA ILE A 377 13.41 -17.47 19.22
C ILE A 377 14.62 -18.33 19.60
N ARG A 378 14.41 -19.54 20.13
CA ARG A 378 15.52 -20.47 20.44
C ARG A 378 16.31 -20.90 19.20
N LEU A 379 15.65 -21.05 18.06
CA LEU A 379 16.33 -21.36 16.79
C LEU A 379 17.13 -20.16 16.30
N ILE A 380 16.61 -18.93 16.43
CA ILE A 380 17.33 -17.69 16.15
C ILE A 380 18.58 -17.57 17.03
N ASP A 381 18.46 -17.79 18.34
CA ASP A 381 19.61 -17.69 19.26
C ASP A 381 20.72 -18.71 18.93
N ARG A 382 20.34 -19.91 18.51
CA ARG A 382 21.30 -20.91 17.99
C ARG A 382 21.95 -20.44 16.71
N ALA A 383 21.19 -19.92 15.74
CA ALA A 383 21.74 -19.38 14.51
C ALA A 383 22.75 -18.25 14.79
N LEU A 384 22.41 -17.31 15.67
CA LEU A 384 23.30 -16.24 16.13
C LEU A 384 24.59 -16.78 16.75
N THR A 385 24.50 -17.84 17.54
CA THR A 385 25.68 -18.50 18.15
C THR A 385 26.60 -19.08 17.07
N TYR A 386 26.06 -19.75 16.06
CA TYR A 386 26.85 -20.33 14.97
C TYR A 386 27.42 -19.28 14.01
N LEU A 387 26.71 -18.17 13.77
CA LEU A 387 27.24 -17.03 13.02
C LEU A 387 28.47 -16.43 13.72
N LYS A 388 28.46 -16.29 15.05
CA LYS A 388 29.60 -15.76 15.82
C LYS A 388 30.87 -16.58 15.67
N ILE A 389 30.75 -17.90 15.48
CA ILE A 389 31.89 -18.80 15.27
C ILE A 389 32.11 -19.14 13.78
N ASN A 390 31.54 -18.34 12.86
CA ASN A 390 31.65 -18.51 11.41
C ASN A 390 31.21 -19.89 10.87
N ASN A 391 30.32 -20.58 11.57
CA ASN A 391 29.75 -21.85 11.11
C ASN A 391 28.44 -21.60 10.33
N PHE A 392 28.59 -21.11 9.10
CA PHE A 392 27.46 -20.68 8.27
C PHE A 392 26.51 -21.83 7.90
N SER A 393 27.02 -23.05 7.72
CA SER A 393 26.18 -24.20 7.38
C SER A 393 25.22 -24.59 8.50
N LEU A 394 25.68 -24.60 9.76
CA LEU A 394 24.79 -24.84 10.90
C LEU A 394 23.86 -23.65 11.14
N ALA A 395 24.37 -22.41 11.02
CA ALA A 395 23.54 -21.21 11.12
C ALA A 395 22.37 -21.27 10.13
N GLU A 396 22.65 -21.51 8.85
CA GLU A 396 21.66 -21.64 7.77
C GLU A 396 20.56 -22.66 8.11
N LYS A 397 20.93 -23.84 8.61
CA LYS A 397 19.98 -24.87 9.04
C LYS A 397 19.04 -24.40 10.16
N TYR A 398 19.57 -23.68 11.15
CA TYR A 398 18.76 -23.13 12.23
C TYR A 398 17.86 -21.98 11.76
N ILE A 399 18.34 -21.14 10.84
CA ILE A 399 17.53 -20.08 10.24
C ILE A 399 16.38 -20.67 9.41
N GLN A 400 16.66 -21.66 8.57
CA GLN A 400 15.61 -22.37 7.84
C GLN A 400 14.58 -22.98 8.79
N SER A 401 15.02 -23.63 9.86
CA SER A 401 14.12 -24.19 10.88
C SER A 401 13.28 -23.11 11.56
N ALA A 402 13.85 -21.91 11.77
CA ALA A 402 13.14 -20.77 12.32
C ALA A 402 12.07 -20.26 11.33
N VAL A 403 12.38 -20.18 10.03
CA VAL A 403 11.40 -19.86 8.96
C VAL A 403 10.24 -20.85 9.02
N GLU A 404 10.53 -22.15 9.02
CA GLU A 404 9.50 -23.20 9.06
C GLU A 404 8.61 -23.07 10.31
N THR A 405 9.22 -22.89 11.48
CA THR A 405 8.49 -22.75 12.75
C THR A 405 7.65 -21.48 12.78
N ASN A 406 8.15 -20.38 12.21
CA ASN A 406 7.45 -19.10 12.12
C ASN A 406 6.19 -19.20 11.23
N TYR A 407 6.29 -19.79 10.04
CA TYR A 407 5.10 -19.96 9.18
C TYR A 407 4.14 -21.04 9.71
N LEU A 408 4.60 -21.98 10.54
CA LEU A 408 3.69 -22.87 11.28
C LEU A 408 2.91 -22.14 12.40
N LEU A 409 3.48 -21.08 12.99
CA LEU A 409 2.79 -20.23 13.98
C LEU A 409 1.58 -19.52 13.37
N ARG A 410 1.61 -19.15 12.07
CA ARG A 410 0.44 -18.56 11.37
C ARG A 410 -0.81 -19.43 11.50
N GLN A 411 -0.64 -20.75 11.47
CA GLN A 411 -1.75 -21.71 11.62
C GLN A 411 -2.36 -21.74 13.02
N LYS A 412 -1.82 -20.98 13.98
CA LYS A 412 -2.19 -20.98 15.40
C LYS A 412 -2.53 -19.59 15.93
N ALA A 413 -2.21 -18.53 15.20
CA ALA A 413 -2.29 -17.15 15.67
C ALA A 413 -3.05 -16.27 14.67
N ASN A 414 -3.78 -15.29 15.19
CA ASN A 414 -4.58 -14.36 14.38
C ASN A 414 -3.80 -13.08 14.01
N ARG A 415 -2.57 -12.91 14.51
CA ARG A 415 -1.69 -11.74 14.27
C ARG A 415 -0.73 -12.02 13.12
N LEU A 416 -1.28 -12.11 11.92
CA LEU A 416 -0.56 -12.60 10.75
C LEU A 416 0.51 -11.62 10.24
N SER A 417 0.34 -10.32 10.43
CA SER A 417 1.30 -9.29 10.03
C SER A 417 2.65 -9.37 10.75
N ASP A 418 2.63 -9.52 12.08
CA ASP A 418 3.85 -9.61 12.89
C ASP A 418 4.64 -10.86 12.52
N ILE A 419 3.91 -11.97 12.30
CA ILE A 419 4.50 -13.25 11.88
C ILE A 419 5.10 -13.14 10.47
N ASN A 420 4.42 -12.46 9.54
CA ASN A 420 4.96 -12.22 8.19
C ASN A 420 6.22 -11.36 8.24
N SER A 421 6.20 -10.28 9.02
CA SER A 421 7.34 -9.38 9.19
C SER A 421 8.54 -10.12 9.75
N ALA A 422 8.36 -10.94 10.80
CA ALA A 422 9.42 -11.82 11.31
C ALA A 422 9.89 -12.83 10.25
N GLY A 423 8.97 -13.39 9.46
CA GLY A 423 9.25 -14.32 8.37
C GLY A 423 10.13 -13.71 7.28
N GLU A 424 9.83 -12.50 6.83
CA GLU A 424 10.62 -11.75 5.84
C GLU A 424 12.06 -11.53 6.33
N TRP A 425 12.24 -11.14 7.60
CA TRP A 425 13.56 -11.01 8.18
C TRP A 425 14.32 -12.33 8.25
N LEU A 426 13.64 -13.43 8.61
CA LEU A 426 14.26 -14.76 8.62
C LEU A 426 14.68 -15.22 7.22
N ILE A 427 13.90 -14.90 6.18
CA ILE A 427 14.26 -15.18 4.78
C ILE A 427 15.49 -14.35 4.38
N LYS A 428 15.52 -13.04 4.68
CA LYS A 428 16.68 -12.17 4.42
C LYS A 428 17.94 -12.69 5.15
N ALA A 429 17.79 -13.14 6.41
CA ALA A 429 18.88 -13.77 7.18
C ALA A 429 19.38 -15.06 6.53
N PHE A 430 18.47 -15.89 6.02
CA PHE A 430 18.79 -17.15 5.33
C PHE A 430 19.62 -16.88 4.08
N LEU A 431 19.15 -15.97 3.20
CA LEU A 431 19.84 -15.64 1.95
C LEU A 431 21.24 -15.07 2.21
N LYS A 432 21.36 -14.16 3.18
CA LYS A 432 22.66 -13.60 3.56
C LYS A 432 23.61 -14.67 4.12
N THR A 433 23.11 -15.58 4.95
CA THR A 433 23.92 -16.68 5.50
C THR A 433 24.33 -17.68 4.42
N ASN A 434 23.42 -18.03 3.50
CA ASN A 434 23.71 -18.92 2.38
C ASN A 434 24.79 -18.33 1.47
N SER A 435 24.78 -17.02 1.21
CA SER A 435 25.83 -16.34 0.42
C SER A 435 27.24 -16.44 1.04
N LEU A 436 27.33 -16.67 2.35
CA LEU A 436 28.58 -16.88 3.08
C LEU A 436 28.94 -18.37 3.24
N SER A 437 28.00 -19.27 2.95
CA SER A 437 28.18 -20.71 3.06
C SER A 437 28.98 -21.23 1.87
N ALA A 438 29.94 -22.12 2.12
CA ALA A 438 30.71 -22.78 1.06
C ALA A 438 29.87 -23.74 0.20
N LYS A 439 28.65 -24.09 0.65
CA LYS A 439 27.72 -24.98 -0.07
C LYS A 439 26.51 -24.19 -0.53
N SER A 440 26.49 -23.83 -1.81
CA SER A 440 25.31 -23.23 -2.44
C SER A 440 24.19 -24.25 -2.61
N ILE A 441 22.96 -23.76 -2.64
CA ILE A 441 21.79 -24.59 -2.92
C ILE A 441 21.87 -25.09 -4.37
N ALA A 442 21.86 -26.43 -4.54
CA ALA A 442 21.92 -27.04 -5.86
C ALA A 442 20.63 -26.77 -6.66
N LYS A 443 20.76 -26.53 -7.97
CA LYS A 443 19.64 -26.37 -8.92
C LYS A 443 18.59 -27.47 -8.76
N THR A 444 19.03 -28.72 -8.69
CA THR A 444 18.13 -29.88 -8.59
C THR A 444 17.29 -29.86 -7.31
N LEU A 445 17.84 -29.39 -6.20
CA LEU A 445 17.13 -29.24 -4.93
C LEU A 445 16.10 -28.10 -5.02
N ALA A 446 16.51 -26.94 -5.52
CA ALA A 446 15.62 -25.79 -5.70
C ALA A 446 14.44 -26.10 -6.64
N SER A 447 14.71 -26.69 -7.81
CA SER A 447 13.66 -27.04 -8.78
C SER A 447 12.71 -28.13 -8.25
N ARG A 448 13.20 -29.10 -7.47
CA ARG A 448 12.34 -30.12 -6.83
C ARG A 448 11.42 -29.48 -5.78
N GLN A 449 11.96 -28.56 -4.99
CA GLN A 449 11.19 -27.83 -3.97
C GLN A 449 10.11 -26.97 -4.63
N LEU A 450 10.44 -26.27 -5.72
CA LEU A 450 9.52 -25.46 -6.51
C LEU A 450 8.37 -26.30 -7.10
N SER A 451 8.69 -27.41 -7.78
CA SER A 451 7.67 -28.32 -8.34
C SER A 451 6.72 -28.87 -7.25
N THR A 452 7.25 -29.13 -6.05
CA THR A 452 6.43 -29.57 -4.91
C THR A 452 5.50 -28.46 -4.42
N ALA A 453 5.99 -27.22 -4.34
CA ALA A 453 5.20 -26.06 -3.93
C ALA A 453 4.09 -25.77 -4.93
N ASP A 454 4.41 -25.74 -6.21
CA ASP A 454 3.48 -25.50 -7.33
C ASP A 454 2.34 -26.53 -7.38
N LYS A 455 2.69 -27.82 -7.27
CA LYS A 455 1.71 -28.91 -7.22
C LYS A 455 0.77 -28.77 -6.02
N LEU A 456 1.30 -28.48 -4.83
CA LEU A 456 0.49 -28.32 -3.63
C LEU A 456 -0.42 -27.09 -3.74
N HIS A 457 0.11 -25.96 -4.20
CA HIS A 457 -0.66 -24.73 -4.39
C HIS A 457 -1.84 -24.97 -5.34
N SER A 458 -1.59 -25.59 -6.50
CA SER A 458 -2.63 -25.95 -7.47
C SER A 458 -3.73 -26.85 -6.87
N GLN A 459 -3.35 -27.86 -6.08
CA GLN A 459 -4.32 -28.72 -5.38
C GLN A 459 -5.18 -27.94 -4.38
N VAL A 460 -4.58 -26.99 -3.67
CA VAL A 460 -5.27 -26.16 -2.69
C VAL A 460 -6.22 -25.17 -3.38
N VAL A 461 -5.83 -24.57 -4.50
CA VAL A 461 -6.70 -23.73 -5.33
C VAL A 461 -7.94 -24.52 -5.77
N ILE A 462 -7.76 -25.72 -6.33
CA ILE A 462 -8.87 -26.59 -6.77
C ILE A 462 -9.80 -26.91 -5.59
N LYS A 463 -9.23 -27.32 -4.45
CA LYS A 463 -10.00 -27.65 -3.25
C LYS A 463 -10.78 -26.45 -2.72
N THR A 464 -10.17 -25.26 -2.75
CA THR A 464 -10.79 -24.01 -2.28
C THR A 464 -11.99 -23.65 -3.15
N LYS A 465 -11.83 -23.68 -4.48
CA LYS A 465 -12.94 -23.47 -5.43
C LYS A 465 -14.11 -24.45 -5.22
N ALA A 466 -13.81 -25.70 -4.86
CA ALA A 466 -14.83 -26.71 -4.65
C ALA A 466 -15.61 -26.56 -3.32
N LYS A 467 -15.05 -25.87 -2.32
CA LYS A 467 -15.59 -25.84 -0.95
C LYS A 467 -16.02 -24.47 -0.44
N ILE A 468 -15.49 -23.40 -0.99
CA ILE A 468 -15.75 -22.03 -0.54
C ILE A 468 -16.37 -21.26 -1.70
N SER A 469 -17.51 -20.63 -1.42
CA SER A 469 -18.15 -19.64 -2.28
C SER A 469 -18.13 -18.28 -1.61
N GLY A 470 -17.85 -17.23 -2.38
CA GLY A 470 -17.81 -15.85 -1.87
C GLY A 470 -16.56 -15.49 -1.07
N GLU A 471 -16.69 -14.47 -0.22
CA GLU A 471 -15.57 -13.90 0.54
C GLU A 471 -15.17 -14.80 1.70
N ASN A 472 -13.86 -15.01 1.87
CA ASN A 472 -13.27 -15.65 3.04
C ASN A 472 -11.86 -15.09 3.23
N LEU A 473 -11.76 -14.03 4.03
CA LEU A 473 -10.55 -13.22 4.15
C LEU A 473 -9.34 -14.02 4.66
N ALA A 474 -9.54 -14.94 5.61
CA ALA A 474 -8.46 -15.77 6.14
C ALA A 474 -7.88 -16.71 5.09
N VAL A 475 -8.74 -17.35 4.28
CA VAL A 475 -8.31 -18.21 3.17
C VAL A 475 -7.70 -17.37 2.05
N GLY A 476 -8.31 -16.22 1.73
CA GLY A 476 -7.82 -15.29 0.72
C GLY A 476 -6.42 -14.75 1.02
N GLU A 477 -6.16 -14.31 2.25
CA GLU A 477 -4.85 -13.78 2.66
C GLU A 477 -3.77 -14.86 2.56
N GLY A 478 -4.01 -16.04 3.14
CA GLY A 478 -3.06 -17.15 3.09
C GLY A 478 -2.80 -17.63 1.66
N LEU A 479 -3.82 -17.63 0.79
CA LEU A 479 -3.70 -18.04 -0.60
C LEU A 479 -2.94 -17.01 -1.45
N SER A 480 -3.25 -15.73 -1.28
CA SER A 480 -2.55 -14.62 -1.96
C SER A 480 -1.06 -14.65 -1.62
N LEU A 481 -0.72 -14.74 -0.33
CA LEU A 481 0.68 -14.78 0.09
C LEU A 481 1.40 -16.05 -0.42
N ALA A 482 0.70 -17.20 -0.47
CA ALA A 482 1.27 -18.42 -1.03
C ALA A 482 1.57 -18.28 -2.54
N GLU A 483 0.69 -17.59 -3.27
CA GLU A 483 0.84 -17.29 -4.70
C GLU A 483 2.00 -16.32 -4.95
N ASP A 484 2.10 -15.25 -4.15
CA ASP A 484 3.19 -14.26 -4.24
C ASP A 484 4.58 -14.92 -4.06
N PHE A 485 4.74 -15.74 -3.02
CA PHE A 485 5.99 -16.49 -2.81
C PHE A 485 6.23 -17.54 -3.90
N LEU A 486 5.19 -18.13 -4.49
CA LEU A 486 5.36 -19.06 -5.61
C LEU A 486 5.89 -18.34 -6.84
N ASN A 487 5.33 -17.17 -7.16
CA ASN A 487 5.75 -16.34 -8.29
C ASN A 487 7.19 -15.87 -8.12
N GLN A 488 7.57 -15.40 -6.91
CA GLN A 488 8.97 -15.07 -6.59
C GLN A 488 9.89 -16.27 -6.75
N ALA A 489 9.47 -17.45 -6.28
CA ALA A 489 10.27 -18.67 -6.43
C ALA A 489 10.49 -19.07 -7.90
N GLN A 490 9.46 -18.92 -8.74
CA GLN A 490 9.53 -19.17 -10.19
C GLN A 490 10.49 -18.19 -10.87
N ALA A 491 10.37 -16.89 -10.57
CA ALA A 491 11.24 -15.84 -11.08
C ALA A 491 12.70 -16.06 -10.68
N SER A 492 12.98 -16.31 -9.41
CA SER A 492 14.33 -16.61 -8.92
C SER A 492 14.91 -17.88 -9.55
N ASN A 493 14.10 -18.93 -9.75
CA ASN A 493 14.56 -20.15 -10.41
C ASN A 493 14.92 -19.91 -11.89
N ALA A 494 14.14 -19.07 -12.59
CA ALA A 494 14.46 -18.64 -13.96
C ALA A 494 15.74 -17.79 -14.01
N GLY A 495 15.92 -16.89 -13.03
CA GLY A 495 17.11 -16.08 -12.83
C GLY A 495 18.35 -16.84 -12.31
N LYS A 496 18.23 -18.15 -12.06
CA LYS A 496 19.28 -19.01 -11.49
C LYS A 496 19.70 -18.65 -10.05
N ASN A 497 18.87 -17.90 -9.33
CA ASN A 497 19.01 -17.62 -7.90
C ASN A 497 18.43 -18.78 -7.07
N TYR A 498 19.16 -19.90 -7.00
CA TYR A 498 18.63 -21.15 -6.44
C TYR A 498 18.34 -21.12 -4.93
N ALA A 499 19.04 -20.29 -4.17
CA ALA A 499 18.75 -20.12 -2.74
C ALA A 499 17.41 -19.40 -2.50
N GLU A 500 17.13 -18.34 -3.26
CA GLU A 500 15.85 -17.64 -3.27
C GLU A 500 14.72 -18.56 -3.73
N ALA A 501 14.91 -19.23 -4.87
CA ALA A 501 13.94 -20.19 -5.40
C ALA A 501 13.58 -21.25 -4.35
N TYR A 502 14.58 -21.78 -3.63
CA TYR A 502 14.36 -22.78 -2.59
C TYR A 502 13.55 -22.24 -1.40
N ILE A 503 13.97 -21.10 -0.82
CA ILE A 503 13.33 -20.58 0.39
C ILE A 503 11.91 -20.06 0.12
N TYR A 504 11.69 -19.37 -1.01
CA TYR A 504 10.36 -18.92 -1.40
C TYR A 504 9.42 -20.09 -1.70
N SER A 505 9.92 -21.15 -2.35
CA SER A 505 9.15 -22.39 -2.54
C SER A 505 8.80 -23.08 -1.22
N LEU A 506 9.69 -23.05 -0.23
CA LEU A 506 9.42 -23.59 1.10
C LEU A 506 8.28 -22.83 1.78
N VAL A 507 8.32 -21.50 1.76
CA VAL A 507 7.30 -20.64 2.37
C VAL A 507 5.94 -20.79 1.67
N SER A 508 5.90 -20.73 0.33
CA SER A 508 4.68 -20.96 -0.46
C SER A 508 4.02 -22.30 -0.12
N ARG A 509 4.82 -23.36 0.05
CA ARG A 509 4.33 -24.68 0.45
C ARG A 509 3.75 -24.69 1.87
N LEU A 510 4.35 -23.98 2.82
CA LEU A 510 3.85 -23.89 4.19
C LEU A 510 2.51 -23.13 4.26
N LEU A 511 2.41 -22.02 3.51
CA LEU A 511 1.19 -21.22 3.39
C LEU A 511 0.07 -21.99 2.67
N SER A 512 0.39 -22.72 1.60
CA SER A 512 -0.58 -23.60 0.93
C SER A 512 -1.13 -24.67 1.88
N ASN A 513 -0.30 -25.20 2.78
CA ASN A 513 -0.78 -26.13 3.82
C ASN A 513 -1.68 -25.46 4.87
N GLU A 514 -1.39 -24.21 5.26
CA GLU A 514 -2.27 -23.41 6.11
C GLU A 514 -3.64 -23.26 5.46
N VAL A 515 -3.69 -22.78 4.21
CA VAL A 515 -4.94 -22.63 3.45
C VAL A 515 -5.68 -23.97 3.33
N SER A 516 -4.98 -25.06 3.02
CA SER A 516 -5.59 -26.39 2.94
C SER A 516 -6.30 -26.80 4.24
N ARG A 517 -5.78 -26.38 5.41
CA ARG A 517 -6.40 -26.62 6.72
C ARG A 517 -7.58 -25.70 6.99
N LEU A 518 -7.50 -24.43 6.61
CA LEU A 518 -8.60 -23.48 6.75
C LEU A 518 -9.82 -23.89 5.89
N VAL A 519 -9.57 -24.56 4.76
CA VAL A 519 -10.60 -25.10 3.85
C VAL A 519 -11.17 -26.45 4.32
N LYS A 520 -10.65 -27.06 5.39
CA LYS A 520 -11.23 -28.31 5.94
C LYS A 520 -12.50 -28.02 6.69
#